data_AF-A0A449A461-F1
#
_entry.id   AF-A0A449A461-F1
#
_cell.length_a   1.000
_cell.length_b   1.000
_cell.length_c   1.000
_cell.angle_alpha   90.00
_cell.angle_beta   90.00
_cell.angle_gamma   90.00
#
_symmetry.space_group_name_H-M   'P 1'
#
loop_
_entity.id
_entity.type
_entity.pdbx_description
1 polymer ?
#
loop_
_entity_poly.entity_id
_entity_poly.type
_entity_poly.pdbx_seq_one_letter_code
_entity_poly.pdbx_strand_id
1 'polypeptide(L)'
;MTIRLIIYTQLISKVNEINEEASKLNDQMATLNNYISNVIKSGNNSDPKQLSNYINASDNLKNNFDASYEKATNLVDKEAGKGLNLEQTKDIYLKVKKDFEALNGDQRKTLLADELEKLVNQSNTFVKEIPYVVAPSDKQNSYDQAINKGKEALNDLENKTAKEIEQIVDQIKKAIKNILDNKENLKDLIDNMPNLSDKEKQVFKDQIESTNDPKKRYDVLDKARQLNDKKQELIDWINSQPNLSSLDKEQLINRVKNADASSESWYRELKIEILEANQLVKKLLDNSKDNALSDQEIDEIIDRIKQIGINNPDYDKIANAYKQYNYLSNALREYRNSSVAASDYSDVKARLEKAIATQIDFALNSQELEAIKQTHSTNKEQLNKVAQSEIDLVNALLDKNKARFEYVLEELHQILPNKYQQFNEGLIKNNYFDIITKNGDKLTEKDITTIKSIEKHDASDVIYSAALEVTKDKSSLSKPTWLWILIVLSTTIVGLTILLWFIAKKRKKEE
;
A
#
# COMPACT_ATOMS: atom_id res chain seq x y z
N MET A 1 37.79 -96.14 -69.52
CA MET A 1 37.58 -96.43 -68.08
C MET A 1 37.60 -95.16 -67.21
N THR A 2 38.37 -94.13 -67.59
CA THR A 2 38.64 -92.91 -66.78
C THR A 2 37.46 -91.93 -66.61
N ILE A 3 36.62 -91.74 -67.65
CA ILE A 3 35.50 -90.77 -67.60
C ILE A 3 34.37 -91.23 -66.67
N ARG A 4 34.04 -92.53 -66.65
CA ARG A 4 33.02 -93.10 -65.75
C ARG A 4 33.42 -92.96 -64.28
N LEU A 5 34.70 -93.15 -63.96
CA LEU A 5 35.20 -93.02 -62.59
C LEU A 5 35.08 -91.58 -62.07
N ILE A 6 35.46 -90.59 -62.91
CA ILE A 6 35.35 -89.16 -62.58
C ILE A 6 33.89 -88.73 -62.34
N ILE A 7 32.95 -89.20 -63.18
CA ILE A 7 31.52 -88.91 -63.02
C ILE A 7 30.98 -89.49 -61.71
N TYR A 8 31.35 -90.72 -61.35
CA TYR A 8 30.95 -91.33 -60.08
C TYR A 8 31.51 -90.59 -58.87
N THR A 9 32.78 -90.18 -58.90
CA THR A 9 33.40 -89.40 -57.82
C THR A 9 32.74 -88.02 -57.64
N GLN A 10 32.41 -87.33 -58.75
CA GLN A 10 31.66 -86.06 -58.71
C GLN A 10 30.24 -86.23 -58.17
N LEU A 11 29.55 -87.33 -58.49
CA LEU A 11 28.21 -87.62 -57.98
C LEU A 11 28.23 -87.87 -56.46
N ILE A 12 29.21 -88.65 -55.99
CA ILE A 12 29.39 -88.94 -54.56
C ILE A 12 29.71 -87.65 -53.78
N SER A 13 30.56 -86.77 -54.32
CA SER A 13 30.86 -85.47 -53.69
C SER A 13 29.60 -84.62 -53.53
N LYS A 14 28.77 -84.51 -54.57
CA LYS A 14 27.50 -83.76 -54.51
C LYS A 14 26.49 -84.36 -53.54
N VAL A 15 26.39 -85.69 -53.47
CA VAL A 15 25.52 -86.37 -52.49
C VAL A 15 26.01 -86.10 -51.06
N ASN A 16 27.31 -86.10 -50.83
CA ASN A 16 27.89 -85.77 -49.53
C ASN A 16 27.65 -84.31 -49.14
N GLU A 17 27.80 -83.36 -50.07
CA GLU A 17 27.48 -81.94 -49.86
C GLU A 17 25.99 -81.76 -49.51
N ILE A 18 25.08 -82.39 -50.25
CA ILE A 18 23.63 -82.36 -49.96
C ILE A 18 23.33 -82.96 -48.58
N ASN A 19 23.95 -84.09 -48.23
CA ASN A 19 23.78 -84.68 -46.91
C ASN A 19 24.30 -83.78 -45.79
N GLU A 20 25.41 -83.08 -46.02
CA GLU A 20 25.98 -82.15 -45.05
C GLU A 20 25.08 -80.92 -44.85
N GLU A 21 24.55 -80.35 -45.94
CA GLU A 21 23.58 -79.25 -45.88
C GLU A 21 22.27 -79.67 -45.20
N ALA A 22 21.77 -80.87 -45.52
CA ALA A 22 20.57 -81.44 -44.89
C ALA A 22 20.78 -81.68 -43.39
N SER A 23 21.96 -82.16 -42.98
CA SER A 23 22.32 -82.30 -41.57
C SER A 23 22.35 -80.96 -40.86
N LYS A 24 23.04 -79.95 -41.44
CA LYS A 24 23.09 -78.59 -40.86
C LYS A 24 21.71 -77.95 -40.75
N LEU A 25 20.85 -78.12 -41.76
CA LEU A 25 19.47 -77.65 -41.72
C LEU A 25 18.68 -78.36 -40.62
N ASN A 26 18.82 -79.68 -40.49
CA ASN A 26 18.18 -80.45 -39.43
C ASN A 26 18.61 -79.97 -38.04
N ASP A 27 19.90 -79.70 -37.83
CA ASP A 27 20.44 -79.18 -36.57
C ASP A 27 19.91 -77.76 -36.27
N GLN A 28 19.81 -76.90 -37.28
CA GLN A 28 19.25 -75.55 -37.14
C GLN A 28 17.75 -75.59 -36.84
N MET A 29 17.00 -76.50 -37.48
CA MET A 29 15.59 -76.74 -37.19
C MET A 29 15.39 -77.26 -35.76
N ALA A 30 16.25 -78.19 -35.31
CA ALA A 30 16.25 -78.65 -33.93
C ALA A 30 16.54 -77.50 -32.95
N THR A 31 17.48 -76.62 -33.29
CA THR A 31 17.81 -75.42 -32.50
C THR A 31 16.62 -74.47 -32.38
N LEU A 32 15.95 -74.16 -33.49
CA LEU A 32 14.74 -73.33 -33.49
C LEU A 32 13.61 -73.96 -32.66
N ASN A 33 13.32 -75.24 -32.89
CA ASN A 33 12.28 -75.96 -32.16
C ASN A 33 12.56 -76.01 -30.66
N ASN A 34 13.82 -76.24 -30.26
CA ASN A 34 14.24 -76.22 -28.87
C ASN A 34 14.08 -74.83 -28.25
N TYR A 35 14.42 -73.76 -28.97
CA TYR A 35 14.25 -72.40 -28.46
C TYR A 35 12.77 -72.05 -28.26
N ILE A 36 11.91 -72.37 -29.23
CA ILE A 36 10.45 -72.18 -29.08
C ILE A 36 9.91 -72.99 -27.90
N SER A 37 10.24 -74.27 -27.83
CA SER A 37 9.66 -75.18 -26.83
C SER A 37 10.15 -74.91 -25.42
N ASN A 38 11.46 -74.69 -25.25
CA ASN A 38 12.09 -74.63 -23.93
C ASN A 38 12.31 -73.20 -23.42
N VAL A 39 12.54 -72.23 -24.31
CA VAL A 39 12.77 -70.83 -23.91
C VAL A 39 11.46 -70.04 -23.97
N ILE A 40 10.84 -69.97 -25.15
CA ILE A 40 9.63 -69.15 -25.35
C ILE A 40 8.42 -69.75 -24.61
N LYS A 41 8.21 -71.06 -24.72
CA LYS A 41 7.11 -71.79 -24.06
C LYS A 41 7.49 -72.42 -22.72
N SER A 42 8.69 -72.08 -22.21
CA SER A 42 9.21 -72.51 -20.90
C SER A 42 9.11 -74.02 -20.61
N GLY A 43 9.19 -74.88 -21.64
CA GLY A 43 9.16 -76.34 -21.50
C GLY A 43 7.78 -76.96 -21.24
N ASN A 44 6.75 -76.15 -20.98
CA ASN A 44 5.41 -76.63 -20.60
C ASN A 44 4.34 -76.35 -21.67
N ASN A 45 4.77 -75.99 -22.89
CA ASN A 45 3.88 -75.56 -23.97
C ASN A 45 2.97 -74.38 -23.58
N SER A 46 3.43 -73.51 -22.66
CA SER A 46 2.68 -72.33 -22.25
C SER A 46 2.60 -71.33 -23.40
N ASP A 47 1.46 -70.64 -23.50
CA ASP A 47 1.31 -69.54 -24.44
C ASP A 47 2.23 -68.39 -23.99
N PRO A 48 3.25 -68.01 -24.79
CA PRO A 48 4.17 -66.93 -24.41
C PRO A 48 3.47 -65.59 -24.26
N LYS A 49 2.26 -65.44 -24.81
CA LYS A 49 1.45 -64.23 -24.65
C LYS A 49 0.87 -64.07 -23.24
N GLN A 50 0.98 -65.10 -22.39
CA GLN A 50 0.61 -65.05 -20.97
C GLN A 50 1.77 -64.64 -20.05
N LEU A 51 2.99 -64.49 -20.59
CA LEU A 51 4.14 -64.07 -19.79
C LEU A 51 3.98 -62.60 -19.38
N SER A 52 4.28 -62.29 -18.11
CA SER A 52 4.26 -60.90 -17.60
C SER A 52 5.06 -59.95 -18.51
N ASN A 53 6.24 -60.40 -18.94
CA ASN A 53 7.11 -59.61 -19.81
C ASN A 53 6.49 -59.33 -21.19
N TYR A 54 5.59 -60.18 -21.69
CA TYR A 54 4.82 -59.90 -22.92
C TYR A 54 3.59 -59.03 -22.64
N ILE A 55 2.79 -59.36 -21.61
CA ILE A 55 1.54 -58.66 -21.26
C ILE A 55 1.80 -57.16 -21.07
N ASN A 56 2.90 -56.84 -20.38
CA ASN A 56 3.25 -55.48 -19.98
C ASN A 56 4.13 -54.74 -21.00
N ALA A 57 4.61 -55.42 -22.06
CA ALA A 57 5.50 -54.84 -23.06
C ALA A 57 4.78 -53.76 -23.89
N SER A 58 5.56 -52.89 -24.53
CA SER A 58 5.00 -51.92 -25.48
C SER A 58 4.38 -52.61 -26.69
N ASP A 59 3.33 -52.00 -27.26
CA ASP A 59 2.59 -52.58 -28.38
C ASP A 59 3.48 -52.88 -29.60
N ASN A 60 4.46 -52.03 -29.89
CA ASN A 60 5.41 -52.26 -30.97
C ASN A 60 6.23 -53.55 -30.75
N LEU A 61 6.73 -53.77 -29.53
CA LEU A 61 7.53 -54.95 -29.20
C LEU A 61 6.67 -56.23 -29.21
N LYS A 62 5.43 -56.14 -28.74
CA LYS A 62 4.45 -57.24 -28.82
C LYS A 62 4.16 -57.61 -30.28
N ASN A 63 3.94 -56.62 -31.14
CA ASN A 63 3.68 -56.84 -32.56
C ASN A 63 4.89 -57.46 -33.29
N ASN A 64 6.11 -57.03 -32.97
CA ASN A 64 7.33 -57.60 -33.53
C ASN A 64 7.51 -59.07 -33.11
N PHE A 65 7.32 -59.35 -31.82
CA PHE A 65 7.37 -60.72 -31.31
C PHE A 65 6.27 -61.60 -31.93
N ASP A 66 5.02 -61.13 -31.97
CA ASP A 66 3.90 -61.89 -32.56
C ASP A 66 4.20 -62.29 -34.00
N ALA A 67 4.71 -61.36 -34.82
CA ALA A 67 5.01 -61.60 -36.23
C ALA A 67 6.20 -62.55 -36.44
N SER A 68 7.24 -62.48 -35.60
CA SER A 68 8.38 -63.41 -35.69
C SER A 68 8.07 -64.77 -35.11
N TYR A 69 7.25 -64.82 -34.05
CA TYR A 69 6.78 -66.03 -33.41
C TYR A 69 5.89 -66.84 -34.34
N GLU A 70 4.93 -66.21 -35.02
CA GLU A 70 4.07 -66.87 -36.02
C GLU A 70 4.90 -67.52 -37.14
N LYS A 71 5.88 -66.79 -37.69
CA LYS A 71 6.79 -67.34 -38.72
C LYS A 71 7.60 -68.52 -38.20
N ALA A 72 8.07 -68.43 -36.96
CA ALA A 72 8.86 -69.47 -36.31
C ALA A 72 8.02 -70.72 -36.01
N THR A 73 6.78 -70.58 -35.56
CA THR A 73 5.86 -71.69 -35.30
C THR A 73 5.43 -72.37 -36.59
N ASN A 74 5.09 -71.61 -37.63
CA ASN A 74 4.73 -72.15 -38.95
C ASN A 74 5.87 -72.95 -39.58
N LEU A 75 7.13 -72.57 -39.32
CA LEU A 75 8.30 -73.28 -39.83
C LEU A 75 8.50 -74.65 -39.16
N VAL A 76 8.26 -74.73 -37.85
CA VAL A 76 8.42 -75.97 -37.07
C VAL A 76 7.26 -76.95 -37.30
N ASP A 77 6.09 -76.45 -37.70
CA ASP A 77 4.92 -77.28 -38.02
C ASP A 77 5.12 -78.04 -39.35
N LYS A 78 5.16 -79.38 -39.28
CA LYS A 78 5.75 -80.28 -40.29
C LYS A 78 5.03 -80.29 -41.65
N GLU A 79 3.82 -79.74 -41.75
CA GLU A 79 3.05 -79.72 -43.00
C GLU A 79 3.43 -78.53 -43.93
N ALA A 80 4.07 -77.48 -43.41
CA ALA A 80 4.41 -76.25 -44.17
C ALA A 80 5.91 -76.07 -44.49
N GLY A 81 6.81 -76.86 -43.87
CA GLY A 81 8.27 -76.75 -44.02
C GLY A 81 8.87 -77.22 -45.36
N LYS A 82 8.09 -77.32 -46.44
CA LYS A 82 8.59 -77.72 -47.76
C LYS A 82 9.29 -76.56 -48.48
N GLY A 83 10.63 -76.61 -48.55
CA GLY A 83 11.41 -75.83 -49.52
C GLY A 83 12.25 -74.68 -48.98
N LEU A 84 12.59 -74.65 -47.68
CA LEU A 84 13.48 -73.63 -47.12
C LEU A 84 14.92 -74.15 -46.98
N ASN A 85 15.88 -73.23 -47.12
CA ASN A 85 17.31 -73.51 -46.97
C ASN A 85 17.82 -73.12 -45.57
N LEU A 86 19.07 -73.49 -45.28
CA LEU A 86 19.73 -73.25 -44.00
C LEU A 86 19.70 -71.77 -43.55
N GLU A 87 19.82 -70.83 -44.48
CA GLU A 87 19.90 -69.39 -44.20
C GLU A 87 18.55 -68.84 -43.72
N GLN A 88 17.46 -69.21 -44.37
CA GLN A 88 16.12 -68.75 -44.00
C GLN A 88 15.70 -69.23 -42.60
N THR A 89 16.03 -70.48 -42.25
CA THR A 89 15.79 -71.03 -40.90
C THR A 89 16.62 -70.30 -39.84
N LYS A 90 17.86 -69.96 -40.17
CA LYS A 90 18.74 -69.19 -39.28
C LYS A 90 18.20 -67.78 -39.05
N ASP A 91 17.74 -67.10 -40.09
CA ASP A 91 17.19 -65.75 -39.98
C ASP A 91 15.91 -65.70 -39.15
N ILE A 92 15.00 -66.68 -39.35
CA ILE A 92 13.78 -66.80 -38.55
C ILE A 92 14.12 -67.03 -37.08
N TYR A 93 15.06 -67.94 -36.79
CA TYR A 93 15.55 -68.19 -35.43
C TYR A 93 16.13 -66.93 -34.78
N LEU A 94 17.03 -66.23 -35.48
CA LEU A 94 17.65 -65.02 -34.96
C LEU A 94 16.61 -63.91 -34.73
N LYS A 95 15.62 -63.80 -35.62
CA LYS A 95 14.58 -62.78 -35.50
C LYS A 95 13.65 -63.04 -34.31
N VAL A 96 13.12 -64.25 -34.17
CA VAL A 96 12.23 -64.57 -33.03
C VAL A 96 12.96 -64.49 -31.70
N LYS A 97 14.23 -64.93 -31.66
CA LYS A 97 15.09 -64.77 -30.48
C LYS A 97 15.24 -63.29 -30.10
N LYS A 98 15.63 -62.46 -31.07
CA LYS A 98 15.81 -61.03 -30.86
C LYS A 98 14.52 -60.36 -30.38
N ASP A 99 13.40 -60.65 -31.03
CA ASP A 99 12.13 -59.99 -30.72
C ASP A 99 11.58 -60.45 -29.35
N PHE A 100 11.78 -61.72 -28.97
CA PHE A 100 11.42 -62.23 -27.64
C PHE A 100 12.27 -61.61 -26.53
N GLU A 101 13.61 -61.59 -26.72
CA GLU A 101 14.54 -60.96 -25.77
C GLU A 101 14.36 -59.44 -25.67
N ALA A 102 13.80 -58.81 -26.71
CA ALA A 102 13.48 -57.38 -26.72
C ALA A 102 12.19 -57.02 -25.96
N LEU A 103 11.34 -57.99 -25.59
CA LEU A 103 10.16 -57.71 -24.76
C LEU A 103 10.60 -57.07 -23.44
N ASN A 104 9.95 -55.97 -23.08
CA ASN A 104 10.37 -55.09 -22.00
C ASN A 104 9.29 -54.88 -20.93
N GLY A 105 8.29 -55.76 -20.86
CA GLY A 105 7.12 -55.57 -20.02
C GLY A 105 7.42 -55.46 -18.53
N ASP A 106 8.29 -56.31 -18.00
CA ASP A 106 8.61 -56.29 -16.57
C ASP A 106 9.36 -54.99 -16.21
N GLN A 107 10.37 -54.62 -17.01
CA GLN A 107 11.10 -53.36 -16.84
C GLN A 107 10.18 -52.15 -16.98
N ARG A 108 9.29 -52.13 -17.98
CA ARG A 108 8.34 -51.04 -18.19
C ARG A 108 7.38 -50.89 -17.01
N LYS A 109 6.86 -52.01 -16.48
CA LYS A 109 5.98 -52.01 -15.30
C LYS A 109 6.69 -51.41 -14.09
N THR A 110 7.93 -51.82 -13.81
CA THR A 110 8.73 -51.27 -12.71
C THR A 110 8.93 -49.76 -12.85
N LEU A 111 9.36 -49.28 -14.02
CA LEU A 111 9.59 -47.84 -14.24
C LEU A 111 8.32 -46.99 -14.05
N LEU A 112 7.17 -47.51 -14.47
CA LEU A 112 5.88 -46.84 -14.27
C LEU A 112 5.45 -46.85 -12.81
N ALA A 113 5.69 -47.95 -12.09
CA ALA A 113 5.42 -48.04 -10.65
C ALA A 113 6.29 -47.05 -9.86
N ASP A 114 7.59 -46.96 -10.17
CA ASP A 114 8.52 -46.00 -9.55
C ASP A 114 8.08 -44.55 -9.80
N GLU A 115 7.64 -44.25 -11.03
CA GLU A 115 7.11 -42.92 -11.37
C GLU A 115 5.81 -42.61 -10.61
N LEU A 116 4.90 -43.58 -10.51
CA LEU A 116 3.65 -43.44 -9.76
C LEU A 116 3.93 -43.18 -8.27
N GLU A 117 4.83 -43.95 -7.67
CA GLU A 117 5.24 -43.79 -6.27
C GLU A 117 5.82 -42.40 -6.04
N LYS A 118 6.71 -41.94 -6.92
CA LYS A 118 7.28 -40.60 -6.86
C LYS A 118 6.19 -39.52 -6.88
N LEU A 119 5.23 -39.60 -7.80
CA LEU A 119 4.14 -38.63 -7.90
C LEU A 119 3.26 -38.62 -6.65
N VAL A 120 2.91 -39.80 -6.13
CA VAL A 120 2.12 -39.94 -4.89
C VAL A 120 2.88 -39.38 -3.69
N ASN A 121 4.18 -39.65 -3.56
CA ASN A 121 4.99 -39.15 -2.45
C ASN A 121 5.17 -37.62 -2.51
N GLN A 122 5.33 -37.06 -3.70
CA GLN A 122 5.43 -35.60 -3.91
C GLN A 122 4.13 -34.87 -3.60
N SER A 123 2.98 -35.57 -3.57
CA SER A 123 1.68 -34.95 -3.34
C SER A 123 1.58 -34.19 -2.01
N ASN A 124 2.19 -34.71 -0.94
CA ASN A 124 2.17 -34.10 0.39
C ASN A 124 2.83 -32.70 0.43
N THR A 125 3.76 -32.44 -0.48
CA THR A 125 4.40 -31.14 -0.64
C THR A 125 3.58 -30.26 -1.58
N PHE A 126 3.16 -30.80 -2.72
CA PHE A 126 2.44 -30.05 -3.75
C PHE A 126 1.14 -29.42 -3.24
N VAL A 127 0.39 -30.11 -2.37
CA VAL A 127 -0.86 -29.56 -1.80
C VAL A 127 -0.67 -28.34 -0.89
N LYS A 128 0.58 -28.03 -0.50
CA LYS A 128 0.93 -26.84 0.30
C LYS A 128 1.46 -25.70 -0.56
N GLU A 129 1.80 -25.97 -1.82
CA GLU A 129 2.33 -24.96 -2.72
C GLU A 129 1.21 -24.04 -3.20
N ILE A 130 1.55 -22.77 -3.47
CA ILE A 130 0.62 -21.75 -3.95
C ILE A 130 -0.23 -22.25 -5.12
N PRO A 131 0.32 -22.97 -6.14
CA PRO A 131 -0.49 -23.44 -7.24
C PRO A 131 -1.68 -24.29 -6.86
N TYR A 132 -1.53 -25.22 -5.92
CA TYR A 132 -2.65 -26.02 -5.44
C TYR A 132 -3.56 -25.18 -4.54
N VAL A 133 -3.00 -24.44 -3.58
CA VAL A 133 -3.78 -23.69 -2.57
C VAL A 133 -4.75 -22.70 -3.20
N VAL A 134 -4.36 -22.04 -4.30
CA VAL A 134 -5.19 -21.04 -4.97
C VAL A 134 -5.96 -21.59 -6.17
N ALA A 135 -5.85 -22.89 -6.46
CA ALA A 135 -6.59 -23.50 -7.55
C ALA A 135 -8.09 -23.59 -7.22
N PRO A 136 -8.96 -23.49 -8.25
CA PRO A 136 -10.36 -23.82 -8.17
C PRO A 136 -10.60 -25.20 -7.56
N SER A 137 -11.68 -25.32 -6.79
CA SER A 137 -12.01 -26.53 -6.04
C SER A 137 -12.22 -27.75 -6.94
N ASP A 138 -12.77 -27.60 -8.13
CA ASP A 138 -12.93 -28.66 -9.12
C ASP A 138 -11.57 -29.22 -9.60
N LYS A 139 -10.56 -28.35 -9.75
CA LYS A 139 -9.20 -28.75 -10.13
C LYS A 139 -8.45 -29.42 -8.97
N GLN A 140 -8.60 -28.91 -7.75
CA GLN A 140 -8.08 -29.55 -6.54
C GLN A 140 -8.67 -30.96 -6.39
N ASN A 141 -10.00 -31.08 -6.46
CA ASN A 141 -10.70 -32.36 -6.38
C ASN A 141 -10.24 -33.36 -7.46
N SER A 142 -10.05 -32.90 -8.70
CA SER A 142 -9.58 -33.74 -9.80
C SER A 142 -8.17 -34.30 -9.52
N TYR A 143 -7.29 -33.48 -8.96
CA TYR A 143 -5.95 -33.90 -8.55
C TYR A 143 -5.99 -34.88 -7.38
N ASP A 144 -6.75 -34.59 -6.34
CA ASP A 144 -6.85 -35.45 -5.15
C ASP A 144 -7.43 -36.83 -5.50
N GLN A 145 -8.43 -36.87 -6.38
CA GLN A 145 -8.96 -38.12 -6.93
C GLN A 145 -7.91 -38.89 -7.73
N ALA A 146 -7.12 -38.23 -8.57
CA ALA A 146 -6.05 -38.88 -9.32
C ALA A 146 -4.96 -39.45 -8.40
N ILE A 147 -4.59 -38.72 -7.34
CA ILE A 147 -3.65 -39.18 -6.32
C ILE A 147 -4.21 -40.38 -5.54
N ASN A 148 -5.49 -40.36 -5.17
CA ASN A 148 -6.11 -41.49 -4.48
C ASN A 148 -6.13 -42.76 -5.34
N LYS A 149 -6.47 -42.65 -6.63
CA LYS A 149 -6.32 -43.77 -7.58
C LYS A 149 -4.88 -44.26 -7.68
N GLY A 150 -3.91 -43.33 -7.62
CA GLY A 150 -2.49 -43.67 -7.55
C GLY A 150 -2.13 -44.48 -6.31
N LYS A 151 -2.60 -44.07 -5.13
CA LYS A 151 -2.41 -44.80 -3.87
C LYS A 151 -3.05 -46.19 -3.92
N GLU A 152 -4.27 -46.30 -4.43
CA GLU A 152 -4.96 -47.58 -4.62
C GLU A 152 -4.17 -48.51 -5.54
N ALA A 153 -3.66 -48.00 -6.66
CA ALA A 153 -2.85 -48.80 -7.58
C ALA A 153 -1.49 -49.21 -6.99
N LEU A 154 -0.85 -48.37 -6.17
CA LEU A 154 0.39 -48.72 -5.47
C LEU A 154 0.20 -49.87 -4.47
N ASN A 155 -0.97 -49.93 -3.81
CA ASN A 155 -1.30 -51.01 -2.89
C ASN A 155 -1.67 -52.33 -3.59
N ASP A 156 -1.85 -52.32 -4.91
CA ASP A 156 -2.32 -53.46 -5.72
C ASP A 156 -1.44 -53.68 -6.98
N LEU A 157 -0.15 -53.33 -6.90
CA LEU A 157 0.76 -53.34 -8.06
C LEU A 157 0.87 -54.71 -8.74
N GLU A 158 0.79 -55.80 -7.99
CA GLU A 158 0.89 -57.16 -8.53
C GLU A 158 -0.21 -57.44 -9.55
N ASN A 159 -1.44 -56.98 -9.29
CA ASN A 159 -2.61 -57.21 -10.12
C ASN A 159 -2.81 -56.15 -11.22
N LYS A 160 -1.99 -55.08 -11.25
CA LYS A 160 -2.05 -54.05 -12.30
C LYS A 160 -1.15 -54.38 -13.49
N THR A 161 -1.68 -54.15 -14.68
CA THR A 161 -0.89 -54.14 -15.91
C THR A 161 -0.12 -52.82 -16.02
N ALA A 162 1.00 -52.83 -16.74
CA ALA A 162 1.73 -51.61 -17.04
C ALA A 162 0.88 -50.57 -17.79
N LYS A 163 -0.14 -51.00 -18.55
CA LYS A 163 -1.04 -50.06 -19.23
C LYS A 163 -1.97 -49.32 -18.27
N GLU A 164 -2.49 -50.00 -17.25
CA GLU A 164 -3.32 -49.37 -16.21
C GLU A 164 -2.51 -48.39 -15.36
N ILE A 165 -1.29 -48.74 -14.99
CA ILE A 165 -0.40 -47.84 -14.22
C ILE A 165 -0.09 -46.58 -15.05
N GLU A 166 0.26 -46.74 -16.33
CA GLU A 166 0.49 -45.62 -17.25
C GLU A 166 -0.71 -44.66 -17.31
N GLN A 167 -1.93 -45.20 -17.43
CA GLN A 167 -3.15 -44.38 -17.45
C GLN A 167 -3.36 -43.57 -16.17
N ILE A 168 -2.97 -44.11 -15.01
CA ILE A 168 -3.07 -43.42 -13.72
C ILE A 168 -1.99 -42.34 -13.60
N VAL A 169 -0.75 -42.65 -13.97
CA VAL A 169 0.35 -41.68 -14.05
C VAL A 169 -0.03 -40.50 -14.94
N ASP A 170 -0.60 -40.78 -16.11
CA ASP A 170 -1.06 -39.75 -17.05
C ASP A 170 -2.20 -38.91 -16.47
N GLN A 171 -3.14 -39.53 -15.74
CA GLN A 171 -4.20 -38.79 -15.03
C GLN A 171 -3.63 -37.82 -14.00
N ILE A 172 -2.65 -38.25 -13.19
CA ILE A 172 -1.99 -37.39 -12.19
C ILE A 172 -1.24 -36.24 -12.88
N LYS A 173 -0.43 -36.55 -13.90
CA LYS A 173 0.32 -35.53 -14.67
C LYS A 173 -0.61 -34.51 -15.31
N LYS A 174 -1.74 -34.96 -15.88
CA LYS A 174 -2.77 -34.07 -16.45
C LYS A 174 -3.41 -33.20 -15.39
N ALA A 175 -3.74 -33.74 -14.22
CA ALA A 175 -4.31 -32.97 -13.11
C ALA A 175 -3.34 -31.90 -12.59
N ILE A 176 -2.04 -32.23 -12.43
CA ILE A 176 -0.99 -31.27 -12.10
C ILE A 176 -0.93 -30.16 -13.14
N LYS A 177 -0.93 -30.51 -14.43
CA LYS A 177 -0.92 -29.52 -15.52
C LYS A 177 -2.14 -28.60 -15.46
N ASN A 178 -3.33 -29.13 -15.19
CA ASN A 178 -4.56 -28.34 -15.09
C ASN A 178 -4.55 -27.37 -13.91
N ILE A 179 -3.94 -27.74 -12.78
CA ILE A 179 -3.73 -26.85 -11.63
C ILE A 179 -2.79 -25.71 -12.01
N LEU A 180 -1.65 -26.03 -12.64
CA LEU A 180 -0.65 -25.03 -13.03
C LEU A 180 -1.15 -24.07 -14.13
N ASP A 181 -1.87 -24.58 -15.12
CA ASP A 181 -2.32 -23.80 -16.27
C ASP A 181 -3.72 -23.21 -16.03
N ASN A 182 -3.76 -22.19 -15.17
CA ASN A 182 -5.01 -21.63 -14.65
C ASN A 182 -5.08 -20.10 -14.72
N LYS A 183 -4.79 -19.53 -15.90
CA LYS A 183 -4.66 -18.08 -16.11
C LYS A 183 -5.83 -17.27 -15.56
N GLU A 184 -7.06 -17.63 -15.91
CA GLU A 184 -8.25 -16.84 -15.58
C GLU A 184 -8.45 -16.70 -14.07
N ASN A 185 -8.35 -17.79 -13.31
CA ASN A 185 -8.40 -17.72 -11.85
C ASN A 185 -7.31 -16.84 -11.23
N LEU A 186 -6.09 -16.85 -11.79
CA LEU A 186 -5.03 -15.96 -11.30
C LEU A 186 -5.36 -14.49 -11.56
N LYS A 187 -6.00 -14.18 -12.70
CA LYS A 187 -6.50 -12.83 -13.01
C LYS A 187 -7.64 -12.44 -12.06
N ASP A 188 -8.57 -13.36 -11.77
CA ASP A 188 -9.66 -13.13 -10.82
C ASP A 188 -9.13 -12.82 -9.41
N LEU A 189 -8.07 -13.52 -8.98
CA LEU A 189 -7.41 -13.24 -7.71
C LEU A 189 -6.81 -11.84 -7.66
N ILE A 190 -6.25 -11.34 -8.77
CA ILE A 190 -5.75 -9.96 -8.90
C ILE A 190 -6.89 -8.96 -8.87
N ASP A 191 -8.00 -9.24 -9.57
CA ASP A 191 -9.15 -8.34 -9.63
C ASP A 191 -9.78 -8.12 -8.24
N ASN A 192 -9.72 -9.15 -7.39
CA ASN A 192 -10.20 -9.09 -6.01
C ASN A 192 -9.23 -8.43 -5.01
N MET A 193 -8.06 -7.93 -5.45
CA MET A 193 -7.15 -7.18 -4.57
C MET A 193 -7.68 -5.77 -4.32
N PRO A 194 -7.97 -5.37 -3.06
CA PRO A 194 -8.71 -4.14 -2.75
C PRO A 194 -7.89 -2.85 -2.85
N ASN A 195 -6.56 -2.96 -2.85
CA ASN A 195 -5.67 -1.81 -2.75
C ASN A 195 -4.89 -1.52 -4.04
N LEU A 196 -5.01 -2.39 -5.05
CA LEU A 196 -4.43 -2.14 -6.36
C LEU A 196 -5.37 -1.27 -7.20
N SER A 197 -4.80 -0.32 -7.94
CA SER A 197 -5.51 0.44 -8.97
C SER A 197 -5.86 -0.45 -10.17
N ASP A 198 -6.86 -0.04 -10.96
CA ASP A 198 -7.25 -0.76 -12.18
C ASP A 198 -6.09 -0.90 -13.17
N LYS A 199 -5.22 0.12 -13.25
CA LYS A 199 -4.02 0.10 -14.09
C LYS A 199 -3.02 -0.96 -13.63
N GLU A 200 -2.74 -1.04 -12.33
CA GLU A 200 -1.82 -2.05 -11.78
C GLU A 200 -2.37 -3.46 -11.94
N LYS A 201 -3.68 -3.64 -11.67
CA LYS A 201 -4.37 -4.91 -11.92
C LYS A 201 -4.20 -5.34 -13.38
N GLN A 202 -4.43 -4.43 -14.33
CA GLN A 202 -4.26 -4.72 -15.74
C GLN A 202 -2.82 -5.12 -16.09
N VAL A 203 -1.81 -4.41 -15.56
CA VAL A 203 -0.39 -4.75 -15.76
C VAL A 203 -0.07 -6.17 -15.30
N PHE A 204 -0.53 -6.58 -14.11
CA PHE A 204 -0.30 -7.95 -13.65
C PHE A 204 -1.08 -9.00 -14.46
N LYS A 205 -2.32 -8.70 -14.87
CA LYS A 205 -3.10 -9.59 -15.73
C LYS A 205 -2.45 -9.79 -17.10
N ASP A 206 -1.89 -8.73 -17.70
CA ASP A 206 -1.15 -8.80 -18.96
C ASP A 206 0.15 -9.60 -18.82
N GLN A 207 0.84 -9.46 -17.68
CA GLN A 207 2.02 -10.28 -17.36
C GLN A 207 1.66 -11.77 -17.21
N ILE A 208 0.53 -12.11 -16.58
CA ILE A 208 0.03 -13.50 -16.52
C ILE A 208 -0.28 -14.02 -17.93
N GLU A 209 -0.91 -13.22 -18.77
CA GLU A 209 -1.30 -13.63 -20.11
C GLU A 209 -0.08 -13.93 -20.99
N SER A 210 0.91 -13.04 -20.96
CA SER A 210 2.14 -13.13 -21.76
C SER A 210 3.16 -14.16 -21.23
N THR A 211 3.05 -14.59 -19.97
CA THR A 211 3.99 -15.56 -19.39
C THR A 211 3.71 -16.97 -19.88
N ASN A 212 4.63 -17.51 -20.68
CA ASN A 212 4.52 -18.86 -21.27
C ASN A 212 4.65 -19.99 -20.25
N ASP A 213 5.50 -19.83 -19.23
CA ASP A 213 5.70 -20.84 -18.17
C ASP A 213 4.60 -20.71 -17.10
N PRO A 214 3.69 -21.69 -16.96
CA PRO A 214 2.60 -21.62 -15.98
C PRO A 214 3.09 -21.43 -14.54
N LYS A 215 4.26 -21.97 -14.17
CA LYS A 215 4.80 -21.81 -12.82
C LYS A 215 5.19 -20.36 -12.52
N LYS A 216 5.76 -19.66 -13.50
CA LYS A 216 6.19 -18.26 -13.35
C LYS A 216 5.02 -17.27 -13.22
N ARG A 217 3.81 -17.66 -13.62
CA ARG A 217 2.61 -16.83 -13.42
C ARG A 217 2.29 -16.63 -11.94
N TYR A 218 2.68 -17.58 -11.08
CA TYR A 218 2.51 -17.45 -9.64
C TYR A 218 3.48 -16.43 -9.02
N ASP A 219 4.66 -16.24 -9.60
CA ASP A 219 5.57 -15.15 -9.19
C ASP A 219 4.95 -13.78 -9.48
N VAL A 220 4.16 -13.66 -10.55
CA VAL A 220 3.41 -12.44 -10.88
C VAL A 220 2.29 -12.21 -9.85
N LEU A 221 1.54 -13.25 -9.51
CA LEU A 221 0.52 -13.18 -8.44
C LEU A 221 1.14 -12.76 -7.10
N ASP A 222 2.30 -13.32 -6.74
CA ASP A 222 2.99 -12.99 -5.51
C ASP A 222 3.42 -11.51 -5.47
N LYS A 223 3.98 -10.98 -6.57
CA LYS A 223 4.29 -9.54 -6.69
C LYS A 223 3.06 -8.66 -6.52
N ALA A 224 1.92 -9.06 -7.11
CA ALA A 224 0.66 -8.33 -6.96
C ALA A 224 0.19 -8.31 -5.49
N ARG A 225 0.28 -9.46 -4.80
CA ARG A 225 -0.02 -9.56 -3.36
C ARG A 225 0.89 -8.67 -2.51
N GLN A 226 2.21 -8.74 -2.73
CA GLN A 226 3.17 -7.92 -2.00
C GLN A 226 2.89 -6.42 -2.17
N LEU A 227 2.53 -5.97 -3.38
CA LEU A 227 2.17 -4.57 -3.61
C LEU A 227 0.86 -4.21 -2.90
N ASN A 228 -0.16 -5.06 -3.00
CA ASN A 228 -1.43 -4.87 -2.30
C ASN A 228 -1.23 -4.74 -0.79
N ASP A 229 -0.38 -5.58 -0.21
CA ASP A 229 -0.09 -5.62 1.23
C ASP A 229 0.72 -4.41 1.67
N LYS A 230 1.72 -3.97 0.88
CA LYS A 230 2.44 -2.71 1.13
C LYS A 230 1.51 -1.50 1.12
N LYS A 231 0.53 -1.47 0.21
CA LYS A 231 -0.50 -0.42 0.19
C LYS A 231 -1.41 -0.51 1.41
N GLN A 232 -1.79 -1.72 1.85
CA GLN A 232 -2.56 -1.92 3.08
C GLN A 232 -1.82 -1.37 4.30
N GLU A 233 -0.52 -1.64 4.43
CA GLU A 233 0.29 -1.14 5.54
C GLU A 233 0.24 0.40 5.64
N LEU A 234 0.33 1.09 4.49
CA LEU A 234 0.26 2.55 4.46
C LEU A 234 -1.15 3.07 4.77
N ILE A 235 -2.20 2.35 4.34
CA ILE A 235 -3.60 2.63 4.68
C ILE A 235 -3.84 2.49 6.18
N ASP A 236 -3.34 1.42 6.81
CA ASP A 236 -3.45 1.21 8.25
C ASP A 236 -2.74 2.32 9.02
N TRP A 237 -1.57 2.75 8.52
CA TRP A 237 -0.85 3.86 9.11
C TRP A 237 -1.59 5.20 8.94
N ILE A 238 -2.22 5.49 7.79
CA ILE A 238 -3.12 6.64 7.62
C ILE A 238 -4.24 6.60 8.67
N ASN A 239 -4.88 5.45 8.85
CA ASN A 239 -5.98 5.28 9.81
C ASN A 239 -5.54 5.55 11.25
N SER A 240 -4.29 5.21 11.59
CA SER A 240 -3.70 5.48 12.91
C SER A 240 -3.33 6.95 13.16
N GLN A 241 -3.36 7.82 12.13
CA GLN A 241 -3.04 9.24 12.33
C GLN A 241 -4.15 9.94 13.12
N PRO A 242 -3.83 10.56 14.28
CA PRO A 242 -4.85 11.05 15.21
C PRO A 242 -5.46 12.40 14.82
N ASN A 243 -4.76 13.23 14.03
CA ASN A 243 -5.23 14.58 13.72
C ASN A 243 -5.95 14.66 12.38
N LEU A 244 -5.96 13.58 11.59
CA LEU A 244 -6.63 13.55 10.30
C LEU A 244 -8.11 13.20 10.49
N SER A 245 -8.98 14.00 9.86
CA SER A 245 -10.42 13.72 9.82
C SER A 245 -10.72 12.51 8.93
N SER A 246 -11.94 11.98 9.06
CA SER A 246 -12.39 10.87 8.22
C SER A 246 -12.28 11.17 6.71
N LEU A 247 -12.60 12.40 6.29
CA LEU A 247 -12.49 12.83 4.89
C LEU A 247 -11.04 12.89 4.41
N ASP A 248 -10.11 13.37 5.24
CA ASP A 248 -8.70 13.44 4.87
C ASP A 248 -8.12 12.03 4.69
N LYS A 249 -8.48 11.11 5.60
CA LYS A 249 -8.06 9.72 5.53
C LYS A 249 -8.55 9.08 4.24
N GLU A 250 -9.81 9.29 3.87
CA GLU A 250 -10.38 8.78 2.61
C GLU A 250 -9.59 9.28 1.38
N GLN A 251 -9.31 10.59 1.32
CA GLN A 251 -8.58 11.17 0.20
C GLN A 251 -7.14 10.65 0.12
N LEU A 252 -6.45 10.51 1.25
CA LEU A 252 -5.11 9.93 1.30
C LEU A 252 -5.11 8.43 0.94
N ILE A 253 -6.10 7.65 1.40
CA ILE A 253 -6.26 6.24 1.02
C ILE A 253 -6.44 6.12 -0.50
N ASN A 254 -7.26 6.99 -1.10
CA ASN A 254 -7.44 7.04 -2.55
C ASN A 254 -6.13 7.39 -3.27
N ARG A 255 -5.30 8.30 -2.73
CA ARG A 255 -3.95 8.56 -3.27
C ARG A 255 -3.06 7.33 -3.20
N VAL A 256 -3.05 6.59 -2.08
CA VAL A 256 -2.25 5.35 -1.95
C VAL A 256 -2.68 4.29 -2.96
N LYS A 257 -4.00 4.08 -3.13
CA LYS A 257 -4.53 3.11 -4.09
C LYS A 257 -4.14 3.47 -5.53
N ASN A 258 -4.16 4.74 -5.88
CA ASN A 258 -3.82 5.25 -7.21
C ASN A 258 -2.35 5.64 -7.40
N ALA A 259 -1.49 5.40 -6.40
CA ALA A 259 -0.08 5.74 -6.47
C ALA A 259 0.63 4.94 -7.56
N ASP A 260 1.53 5.60 -8.30
CA ASP A 260 2.42 4.92 -9.24
C ASP A 260 3.52 4.19 -8.48
N ALA A 261 3.31 2.88 -8.29
CA ALA A 261 4.26 2.02 -7.60
C ALA A 261 5.43 1.55 -8.48
N SER A 262 5.65 2.15 -9.65
CA SER A 262 6.79 1.80 -10.52
C SER A 262 8.13 2.38 -10.03
N SER A 263 8.12 3.48 -9.26
CA SER A 263 9.31 4.02 -8.59
C SER A 263 9.56 3.27 -7.27
N GLU A 264 10.80 3.00 -6.88
CA GLU A 264 11.10 2.38 -5.58
C GLU A 264 10.80 3.33 -4.39
N SER A 265 10.75 4.64 -4.62
CA SER A 265 10.59 5.64 -3.56
C SER A 265 9.15 5.95 -3.16
N TRP A 266 8.16 5.50 -3.95
CA TRP A 266 6.74 5.90 -3.84
C TRP A 266 6.19 5.77 -2.41
N TYR A 267 6.49 4.65 -1.75
CA TYR A 267 6.00 4.34 -0.41
C TYR A 267 6.58 5.34 0.60
N ARG A 268 7.89 5.62 0.52
CA ARG A 268 8.56 6.53 1.46
C ARG A 268 8.09 7.96 1.26
N GLU A 269 7.94 8.40 0.02
CA GLU A 269 7.48 9.75 -0.32
C GLU A 269 6.07 10.00 0.22
N LEU A 270 5.11 9.11 -0.06
CA LEU A 270 3.75 9.25 0.46
C LEU A 270 3.72 9.21 1.99
N LYS A 271 4.49 8.32 2.62
CA LYS A 271 4.56 8.24 4.09
C LYS A 271 5.07 9.54 4.71
N ILE A 272 6.03 10.23 4.07
CA ILE A 272 6.51 11.54 4.54
C ILE A 272 5.39 12.59 4.39
N GLU A 273 4.74 12.66 3.24
CA GLU A 273 3.68 13.63 2.97
C GLU A 273 2.48 13.48 3.93
N ILE A 274 2.06 12.25 4.21
CA ILE A 274 0.96 11.98 5.14
C ILE A 274 1.35 12.38 6.58
N LEU A 275 2.62 12.17 6.98
CA LEU A 275 3.11 12.58 8.30
C LEU A 275 3.10 14.11 8.40
N GLU A 276 3.56 14.78 7.34
CA GLU A 276 3.53 16.24 7.21
C GLU A 276 2.08 16.74 7.29
N ALA A 277 1.15 16.15 6.56
CA ALA A 277 -0.28 16.50 6.63
C ALA A 277 -0.83 16.37 8.06
N ASN A 278 -0.56 15.25 8.75
CA ASN A 278 -1.00 15.06 10.14
C ASN A 278 -0.41 16.13 11.08
N GLN A 279 0.84 16.56 10.87
CA GLN A 279 1.48 17.63 11.65
C GLN A 279 0.92 19.02 11.32
N LEU A 280 0.67 19.31 10.05
CA LEU A 280 0.10 20.57 9.59
C LEU A 280 -1.33 20.74 10.08
N VAL A 281 -2.14 19.70 9.99
CA VAL A 281 -3.48 19.68 10.56
C VAL A 281 -3.39 19.88 12.06
N LYS A 282 -2.54 19.14 12.76
CA LYS A 282 -2.30 19.39 14.20
C LYS A 282 -1.94 20.85 14.48
N LYS A 283 -1.01 21.45 13.72
CA LYS A 283 -0.62 22.87 13.89
C LYS A 283 -1.82 23.81 13.67
N LEU A 284 -2.67 23.53 12.69
CA LEU A 284 -3.89 24.30 12.42
C LEU A 284 -4.92 24.17 13.55
N LEU A 285 -5.02 22.99 14.17
CA LEU A 285 -6.04 22.70 15.19
C LEU A 285 -5.59 23.06 16.62
N ASP A 286 -4.32 22.84 16.99
CA ASP A 286 -3.78 23.10 18.34
C ASP A 286 -3.62 24.60 18.62
N ASN A 287 -3.25 25.40 17.61
CA ASN A 287 -3.13 26.86 17.76
C ASN A 287 -4.48 27.58 17.95
N SER A 288 -5.58 26.83 18.03
CA SER A 288 -6.92 27.37 18.27
C SER A 288 -7.08 27.97 19.67
N LYS A 289 -6.19 27.57 20.59
CA LYS A 289 -6.22 28.02 21.99
C LYS A 289 -5.53 29.36 22.18
N ASP A 290 -4.43 29.58 21.46
CA ASP A 290 -3.56 30.75 21.65
C ASP A 290 -3.68 31.78 20.51
N ASN A 291 -4.36 31.42 19.40
CA ASN A 291 -4.52 32.23 18.18
C ASN A 291 -3.20 32.86 17.69
N ALA A 292 -2.11 32.09 17.79
CA ALA A 292 -0.75 32.58 17.56
C ALA A 292 -0.32 32.59 16.07
N LEU A 293 -1.10 31.99 15.17
CA LEU A 293 -0.75 31.89 13.75
C LEU A 293 -1.04 33.19 13.01
N SER A 294 -0.06 33.64 12.22
CA SER A 294 -0.26 34.74 11.27
C SER A 294 -1.10 34.30 10.07
N ASP A 295 -1.73 35.27 9.38
CA ASP A 295 -2.52 35.01 8.17
C ASP A 295 -1.70 34.30 7.09
N GLN A 296 -0.41 34.66 6.96
CA GLN A 296 0.52 34.02 6.03
C GLN A 296 0.77 32.55 6.40
N GLU A 297 1.04 32.25 7.66
CA GLU A 297 1.26 30.86 8.09
C GLU A 297 0.01 30.00 7.90
N ILE A 298 -1.18 30.58 8.09
CA ILE A 298 -2.45 29.89 7.84
C ILE A 298 -2.55 29.54 6.35
N ASP A 299 -2.28 30.49 5.46
CA ASP A 299 -2.30 30.24 4.02
C ASP A 299 -1.28 29.18 3.59
N GLU A 300 -0.05 29.26 4.10
CA GLU A 300 1.00 28.27 3.84
C GLU A 300 0.59 26.84 4.29
N ILE A 301 -0.05 26.73 5.46
CA ILE A 301 -0.56 25.44 5.96
C ILE A 301 -1.65 24.89 5.03
N ILE A 302 -2.64 25.72 4.69
CA ILE A 302 -3.78 25.30 3.86
C ILE A 302 -3.31 24.89 2.46
N ASP A 303 -2.44 25.70 1.84
CA ASP A 303 -1.89 25.42 0.52
C ASP A 303 -1.07 24.14 0.52
N ARG A 304 -0.26 23.90 1.57
CA ARG A 304 0.53 22.69 1.67
C ARG A 304 -0.32 21.44 1.86
N ILE A 305 -1.38 21.51 2.69
CA ILE A 305 -2.36 20.42 2.84
C ILE A 305 -3.03 20.09 1.49
N LYS A 306 -3.43 21.11 0.71
CA LYS A 306 -4.00 20.94 -0.63
C LYS A 306 -3.01 20.33 -1.63
N GLN A 307 -1.73 20.73 -1.57
CA GLN A 307 -0.67 20.15 -2.41
C GLN A 307 -0.44 18.65 -2.10
N ILE A 308 -0.57 18.26 -0.84
CA ILE A 308 -0.56 16.85 -0.41
C ILE A 308 -1.87 16.13 -0.84
N GLY A 309 -2.79 16.82 -1.50
CA GLY A 309 -4.01 16.23 -2.06
C GLY A 309 -5.14 16.06 -1.05
N ILE A 310 -5.09 16.79 0.07
CA ILE A 310 -6.21 16.90 1.00
C ILE A 310 -6.99 18.17 0.68
N ASN A 311 -8.17 17.99 0.09
CA ASN A 311 -9.13 19.04 -0.24
C ASN A 311 -10.31 18.94 0.73
N ASN A 312 -10.13 19.52 1.92
CA ASN A 312 -11.14 19.55 2.96
C ASN A 312 -11.66 21.00 3.15
N PRO A 313 -12.91 21.29 2.74
CA PRO A 313 -13.46 22.65 2.79
C PRO A 313 -13.62 23.20 4.21
N ASP A 314 -13.59 22.33 5.22
CA ASP A 314 -13.66 22.75 6.62
C ASP A 314 -12.39 23.46 7.06
N TYR A 315 -11.24 23.11 6.48
CA TYR A 315 -9.99 23.82 6.76
C TYR A 315 -10.00 25.25 6.25
N ASP A 316 -10.62 25.51 5.09
CA ASP A 316 -10.79 26.88 4.58
C ASP A 316 -11.69 27.71 5.50
N LYS A 317 -12.75 27.11 6.04
CA LYS A 317 -13.65 27.79 7.01
C LYS A 317 -12.93 28.11 8.31
N ILE A 318 -12.18 27.15 8.86
CA ILE A 318 -11.35 27.33 10.06
C ILE A 318 -10.30 28.43 9.81
N ALA A 319 -9.59 28.38 8.68
CA ALA A 319 -8.61 29.39 8.30
C ALA A 319 -9.23 30.80 8.25
N ASN A 320 -10.42 30.94 7.66
CA ASN A 320 -11.12 32.22 7.62
C ASN A 320 -11.50 32.71 9.03
N ALA A 321 -11.91 31.79 9.93
CA ALA A 321 -12.19 32.12 11.33
C ALA A 321 -10.97 32.70 12.05
N TYR A 322 -9.79 32.09 11.86
CA TYR A 322 -8.53 32.61 12.39
C TYR A 322 -8.21 34.00 11.86
N LYS A 323 -8.31 34.21 10.54
CA LYS A 323 -8.04 35.51 9.92
C LYS A 323 -8.97 36.61 10.45
N GLN A 324 -10.23 36.28 10.70
CA GLN A 324 -11.15 37.23 11.32
C GLN A 324 -10.77 37.59 12.76
N TYR A 325 -10.26 36.63 13.54
CA TYR A 325 -9.73 36.92 14.86
C TYR A 325 -8.46 37.81 14.76
N ASN A 326 -7.56 37.50 13.85
CA ASN A 326 -6.35 38.29 13.61
C ASN A 326 -6.69 39.73 13.19
N TYR A 327 -7.69 39.90 12.32
CA TYR A 327 -8.20 41.21 11.93
C TYR A 327 -8.69 42.02 13.14
N LEU A 328 -9.52 41.42 14.00
CA LEU A 328 -10.00 42.05 15.23
C LEU A 328 -8.85 42.38 16.19
N SER A 329 -7.93 41.44 16.43
CA SER A 329 -6.77 41.64 17.30
C SER A 329 -5.88 42.78 16.81
N ASN A 330 -5.63 42.85 15.49
CA ASN A 330 -4.85 43.92 14.87
C ASN A 330 -5.57 45.26 14.95
N ALA A 331 -6.88 45.31 14.68
CA ALA A 331 -7.68 46.53 14.79
C ALA A 331 -7.74 47.05 16.23
N LEU A 332 -7.85 46.15 17.22
CA LEU A 332 -7.83 46.52 18.63
C LEU A 332 -6.47 47.06 19.04
N ARG A 333 -5.37 46.44 18.57
CA ARG A 333 -4.02 46.95 18.82
C ARG A 333 -3.81 48.33 18.20
N GLU A 334 -4.28 48.53 16.97
CA GLU A 334 -4.24 49.83 16.30
C GLU A 334 -5.04 50.88 17.08
N TYR A 335 -6.26 50.55 17.51
CA TYR A 335 -7.09 51.40 18.35
C TYR A 335 -6.40 51.76 19.67
N ARG A 336 -5.82 50.78 20.38
CA ARG A 336 -5.09 50.99 21.63
C ARG A 336 -3.92 51.96 21.48
N ASN A 337 -3.23 51.93 20.34
CA ASN A 337 -2.08 52.79 20.04
C ASN A 337 -2.46 54.15 19.43
N SER A 338 -3.75 54.34 19.10
CA SER A 338 -4.26 55.60 18.55
C SER A 338 -4.42 56.67 19.64
N SER A 339 -4.81 57.88 19.23
CA SER A 339 -5.13 58.99 20.14
C SER A 339 -6.42 59.64 19.69
N VAL A 340 -7.30 60.01 20.62
CA VAL A 340 -8.55 60.72 20.29
C VAL A 340 -8.31 62.09 19.64
N ALA A 341 -7.11 62.64 19.81
CA ALA A 341 -6.69 63.90 19.21
C ALA A 341 -6.14 63.74 17.78
N ALA A 342 -5.90 62.51 17.32
CA ALA A 342 -5.38 62.25 15.98
C ALA A 342 -6.45 62.44 14.90
N SER A 343 -6.06 62.93 13.73
CA SER A 343 -7.01 63.22 12.62
C SER A 343 -7.68 61.97 12.06
N ASP A 344 -7.04 60.81 12.20
CA ASP A 344 -7.50 59.51 11.71
C ASP A 344 -8.22 58.67 12.78
N TYR A 345 -8.42 59.20 13.99
CA TYR A 345 -9.04 58.46 15.11
C TYR A 345 -10.41 57.87 14.73
N SER A 346 -11.25 58.64 14.03
CA SER A 346 -12.56 58.17 13.57
C SER A 346 -12.45 56.95 12.64
N ASP A 347 -11.44 56.93 11.78
CA ASP A 347 -11.21 55.81 10.86
C ASP A 347 -10.69 54.58 11.59
N VAL A 348 -9.79 54.77 12.57
CA VAL A 348 -9.29 53.69 13.43
C VAL A 348 -10.43 53.07 14.25
N LYS A 349 -11.29 53.90 14.86
CA LYS A 349 -12.46 53.45 15.62
C LYS A 349 -13.44 52.68 14.73
N ALA A 350 -13.75 53.20 13.55
CA ALA A 350 -14.65 52.54 12.60
C ALA A 350 -14.10 51.18 12.12
N ARG A 351 -12.77 51.04 11.94
CA ARG A 351 -12.15 49.74 11.64
C ARG A 351 -12.35 48.73 12.77
N LEU A 352 -12.18 49.14 14.01
CA LEU A 352 -12.41 48.27 15.16
C LEU A 352 -13.89 47.87 15.29
N GLU A 353 -14.82 48.81 15.17
CA GLU A 353 -16.26 48.55 15.19
C GLU A 353 -16.68 47.56 14.08
N LYS A 354 -16.12 47.72 12.87
CA LYS A 354 -16.33 46.78 11.77
C LYS A 354 -15.81 45.38 12.09
N ALA A 355 -14.63 45.29 12.73
CA ALA A 355 -14.06 44.01 13.13
C ALA A 355 -14.92 43.31 14.20
N ILE A 356 -15.45 44.07 15.16
CA ILE A 356 -16.37 43.58 16.21
C ILE A 356 -17.67 43.05 15.59
N ALA A 357 -18.26 43.79 14.66
CA ALA A 357 -19.52 43.45 14.01
C ALA A 357 -19.45 42.19 13.13
N THR A 358 -18.24 41.76 12.74
CA THR A 358 -18.05 40.58 11.90
C THR A 358 -18.30 39.32 12.73
N GLN A 359 -19.33 38.54 12.40
CA GLN A 359 -19.62 37.28 13.10
C GLN A 359 -18.82 36.10 12.53
N ILE A 360 -18.41 35.18 13.42
CA ILE A 360 -17.98 33.83 13.01
C ILE A 360 -19.23 32.95 13.06
N ASP A 361 -19.81 32.65 11.89
CA ASP A 361 -20.80 31.59 11.77
C ASP A 361 -20.48 30.79 10.51
N PHE A 362 -20.04 29.55 10.70
CA PHE A 362 -19.82 28.60 9.63
C PHE A 362 -20.22 27.20 10.10
N ALA A 363 -20.83 26.43 9.20
CA ALA A 363 -21.12 25.02 9.43
C ALA A 363 -19.91 24.18 8.99
N LEU A 364 -19.46 23.27 9.83
CA LEU A 364 -18.46 22.28 9.47
C LEU A 364 -19.16 20.99 9.03
N ASN A 365 -18.55 20.32 8.05
CA ASN A 365 -19.02 19.02 7.58
C ASN A 365 -18.55 17.90 8.52
N SER A 366 -17.36 18.05 9.10
CA SER A 366 -16.75 17.08 10.01
C SER A 366 -17.15 17.32 11.46
N GLN A 367 -17.91 16.40 12.05
CA GLN A 367 -18.29 16.44 13.47
C GLN A 367 -17.05 16.47 14.40
N GLU A 368 -15.98 15.81 13.99
CA GLU A 368 -14.69 15.75 14.69
C GLU A 368 -14.06 17.13 14.88
N LEU A 369 -14.37 18.10 14.03
CA LEU A 369 -13.81 19.46 14.04
C LEU A 369 -14.72 20.48 14.74
N GLU A 370 -15.94 20.11 15.17
CA GLU A 370 -16.91 21.06 15.75
C GLU A 370 -16.43 21.68 17.07
N ALA A 371 -15.65 20.94 17.87
CA ALA A 371 -15.06 21.47 19.11
C ALA A 371 -14.12 22.68 18.87
N ILE A 372 -13.48 22.72 17.70
CA ILE A 372 -12.55 23.80 17.31
C ILE A 372 -13.32 25.04 16.92
N LYS A 373 -14.44 24.88 16.19
CA LYS A 373 -15.37 25.99 15.93
C LYS A 373 -15.87 26.64 17.22
N GLN A 374 -16.25 25.83 18.22
CA GLN A 374 -16.74 26.36 19.51
C GLN A 374 -15.65 27.16 20.24
N THR A 375 -14.42 26.64 20.24
CA THR A 375 -13.26 27.33 20.83
C THR A 375 -13.01 28.68 20.14
N HIS A 376 -12.96 28.71 18.80
CA HIS A 376 -12.75 29.96 18.05
C HIS A 376 -13.85 30.98 18.24
N SER A 377 -15.10 30.52 18.22
CA SER A 377 -16.27 31.41 18.41
C SER A 377 -16.22 32.04 19.81
N THR A 378 -15.92 31.25 20.84
CA THR A 378 -15.77 31.73 22.22
C THR A 378 -14.62 32.73 22.37
N ASN A 379 -13.43 32.41 21.83
CA ASN A 379 -12.25 33.28 21.91
C ASN A 379 -12.50 34.62 21.21
N LYS A 380 -13.12 34.61 20.03
CA LYS A 380 -13.47 35.86 19.35
C LYS A 380 -14.56 36.63 20.09
N GLU A 381 -15.57 35.96 20.65
CA GLU A 381 -16.61 36.64 21.43
C GLU A 381 -16.02 37.35 22.66
N GLN A 382 -15.08 36.72 23.36
CA GLN A 382 -14.37 37.35 24.47
C GLN A 382 -13.57 38.56 24.00
N LEU A 383 -12.84 38.45 22.87
CA LEU A 383 -12.09 39.57 22.32
C LEU A 383 -12.99 40.72 21.84
N ASN A 384 -14.17 40.41 21.28
CA ASN A 384 -15.20 41.38 20.91
C ASN A 384 -15.66 42.17 22.14
N LYS A 385 -15.94 41.49 23.26
CA LYS A 385 -16.33 42.14 24.52
C LYS A 385 -15.23 43.07 25.03
N VAL A 386 -13.97 42.62 25.03
CA VAL A 386 -12.81 43.46 25.41
C VAL A 386 -12.71 44.70 24.51
N ALA A 387 -12.79 44.52 23.20
CA ALA A 387 -12.69 45.62 22.25
C ALA A 387 -13.83 46.64 22.41
N GLN A 388 -15.06 46.16 22.63
CA GLN A 388 -16.21 47.02 22.88
C GLN A 388 -16.07 47.77 24.21
N SER A 389 -15.64 47.10 25.29
CA SER A 389 -15.39 47.76 26.57
C SER A 389 -14.36 48.87 26.46
N GLU A 390 -13.29 48.70 25.67
CA GLU A 390 -12.30 49.76 25.47
C GLU A 390 -12.84 50.96 24.68
N ILE A 391 -13.70 50.72 23.68
CA ILE A 391 -14.42 51.81 23.00
C ILE A 391 -15.32 52.55 24.00
N ASP A 392 -16.05 51.81 24.82
CA ASP A 392 -17.00 52.37 25.79
C ASP A 392 -16.31 53.14 26.92
N LEU A 393 -15.13 52.69 27.37
CA LEU A 393 -14.30 53.44 28.34
C LEU A 393 -13.85 54.78 27.76
N VAL A 394 -13.39 54.80 26.50
CA VAL A 394 -13.00 56.04 25.81
C VAL A 394 -14.20 56.97 25.68
N ASN A 395 -15.36 56.46 25.21
CA ASN A 395 -16.57 57.27 25.10
C ASN A 395 -17.00 57.84 26.46
N ALA A 396 -16.97 57.03 27.53
CA ALA A 396 -17.33 57.50 28.87
C ALA A 396 -16.40 58.62 29.39
N LEU A 397 -15.10 58.58 29.07
CA LEU A 397 -14.17 59.66 29.38
C LEU A 397 -14.50 60.95 28.60
N LEU A 398 -14.77 60.83 27.29
CA LEU A 398 -15.11 61.96 26.42
C LEU A 398 -16.46 62.60 26.82
N ASP A 399 -17.43 61.77 27.16
CA ASP A 399 -18.78 62.17 27.60
C ASP A 399 -18.82 62.61 29.07
N LYS A 400 -17.68 62.52 29.79
CA LYS A 400 -17.54 62.88 31.22
C LYS A 400 -18.48 62.09 32.13
N ASN A 401 -18.73 60.83 31.81
CA ASN A 401 -19.69 59.96 32.48
C ASN A 401 -19.00 58.96 33.41
N LYS A 402 -18.87 59.33 34.69
CA LYS A 402 -18.26 58.49 35.73
C LYS A 402 -18.95 57.14 35.89
N ALA A 403 -20.28 57.15 36.03
CA ALA A 403 -21.05 55.93 36.29
C ALA A 403 -20.90 54.92 35.14
N ARG A 404 -20.89 55.40 33.88
CA ARG A 404 -20.63 54.53 32.72
C ARG A 404 -19.21 53.99 32.73
N PHE A 405 -18.21 54.82 33.03
CA PHE A 405 -16.81 54.40 33.08
C PHE A 405 -16.59 53.28 34.12
N GLU A 406 -17.07 53.47 35.34
CA GLU A 406 -16.95 52.50 36.43
C GLU A 406 -17.64 51.17 36.10
N TYR A 407 -18.86 51.23 35.55
CA TYR A 407 -19.61 50.06 35.12
C TYR A 407 -18.87 49.27 34.02
N VAL A 408 -18.38 49.95 32.98
CA VAL A 408 -17.68 49.29 31.86
C VAL A 408 -16.35 48.68 32.32
N LEU A 409 -15.65 49.34 33.27
CA LEU A 409 -14.42 48.82 33.84
C LEU A 409 -14.65 47.55 34.64
N GLU A 410 -15.73 47.49 35.43
CA GLU A 410 -16.13 46.29 36.17
C GLU A 410 -16.46 45.12 35.22
N GLU A 411 -17.23 45.37 34.15
CA GLU A 411 -17.52 44.36 33.12
C GLU A 411 -16.23 43.87 32.42
N LEU A 412 -15.29 44.79 32.14
CA LEU A 412 -14.00 44.41 31.58
C LEU A 412 -13.20 43.52 32.54
N HIS A 413 -13.22 43.79 33.85
CA HIS A 413 -12.51 42.98 34.85
C HIS A 413 -13.05 41.56 34.98
N GLN A 414 -14.32 41.31 34.63
CA GLN A 414 -14.85 39.94 34.53
C GLN A 414 -14.17 39.11 33.42
N ILE A 415 -13.56 39.76 32.43
CA ILE A 415 -12.91 39.13 31.28
C ILE A 415 -11.38 39.20 31.41
N LEU A 416 -10.86 40.39 31.72
CA LEU A 416 -9.43 40.68 31.90
C LEU A 416 -9.21 41.30 33.29
N PRO A 417 -8.96 40.47 34.32
CA PRO A 417 -8.74 40.93 35.67
C PRO A 417 -7.65 42.00 35.76
N ASN A 418 -7.90 43.05 36.55
CA ASN A 418 -6.98 44.15 36.84
C ASN A 418 -6.58 45.03 35.64
N LYS A 419 -7.18 44.83 34.45
CA LYS A 419 -6.89 45.66 33.28
C LYS A 419 -7.29 47.12 33.53
N TYR A 420 -6.37 48.07 33.37
CA TYR A 420 -6.57 49.50 33.61
C TYR A 420 -6.78 49.90 35.08
N GLN A 421 -6.48 49.01 36.01
CA GLN A 421 -6.69 49.27 37.43
C GLN A 421 -5.80 50.41 37.95
N GLN A 422 -4.51 50.43 37.58
CA GLN A 422 -3.57 51.45 38.08
C GLN A 422 -3.92 52.84 37.55
N PHE A 423 -4.29 52.91 36.27
CA PHE A 423 -4.80 54.15 35.70
C PHE A 423 -6.07 54.62 36.42
N ASN A 424 -7.03 53.74 36.67
CA ASN A 424 -8.25 54.08 37.41
C ASN A 424 -7.96 54.56 38.84
N GLU A 425 -7.04 53.93 39.56
CA GLU A 425 -6.58 54.40 40.87
C GLU A 425 -5.99 55.82 40.78
N GLY A 426 -5.25 56.11 39.72
CA GLY A 426 -4.77 57.46 39.38
C GLY A 426 -5.91 58.46 39.16
N LEU A 427 -6.96 58.09 38.42
CA LEU A 427 -8.15 58.92 38.22
C LEU A 427 -8.87 59.23 39.54
N ILE A 428 -9.05 58.21 40.39
CA ILE A 428 -9.71 58.33 41.71
C ILE A 428 -8.88 59.22 42.64
N LYS A 429 -7.58 58.95 42.78
CA LYS A 429 -6.66 59.70 43.66
C LYS A 429 -6.64 61.20 43.35
N ASN A 430 -6.81 61.55 42.08
CA ASN A 430 -6.78 62.93 41.61
C ASN A 430 -8.17 63.57 41.49
N ASN A 431 -9.24 62.91 41.98
CA ASN A 431 -10.64 63.35 41.85
C ASN A 431 -11.00 63.74 40.40
N TYR A 432 -10.50 62.97 39.42
CA TYR A 432 -10.57 63.32 38.00
C TYR A 432 -12.00 63.63 37.54
N PHE A 433 -12.96 62.73 37.80
CA PHE A 433 -14.35 62.90 37.37
C PHE A 433 -15.00 64.15 37.99
N ASP A 434 -14.75 64.44 39.26
CA ASP A 434 -15.27 65.64 39.93
C ASP A 434 -14.71 66.92 39.29
N ILE A 435 -13.47 66.89 38.79
CA ILE A 435 -12.84 68.01 38.09
C ILE A 435 -13.49 68.23 36.73
N ILE A 436 -13.67 67.18 35.93
CA ILE A 436 -14.17 67.31 34.56
C ILE A 436 -15.67 67.57 34.47
N THR A 437 -16.44 67.30 35.53
CA THR A 437 -17.89 67.58 35.61
C THR A 437 -18.24 68.94 36.21
N LYS A 438 -17.27 69.78 36.60
CA LYS A 438 -17.54 71.14 37.11
C LYS A 438 -18.34 71.96 36.08
N ASN A 439 -19.53 72.44 36.46
CA ASN A 439 -20.37 73.27 35.60
C ASN A 439 -19.71 74.63 35.31
N GLY A 440 -19.55 74.96 34.03
CA GLY A 440 -19.12 76.28 33.54
C GLY A 440 -17.73 76.33 32.92
N ASP A 441 -17.53 75.66 31.78
CA ASP A 441 -16.53 75.87 30.70
C ASP A 441 -15.05 76.21 30.99
N LYS A 442 -14.57 76.39 32.22
CA LYS A 442 -13.17 76.74 32.50
C LYS A 442 -12.61 75.97 33.69
N LEU A 443 -12.13 74.75 33.41
CA LEU A 443 -11.01 74.14 34.15
C LEU A 443 -9.98 75.22 34.52
N THR A 444 -9.65 75.32 35.82
CA THR A 444 -8.59 76.22 36.30
C THR A 444 -7.22 75.72 35.87
N GLU A 445 -6.17 76.57 35.94
CA GLU A 445 -4.79 76.12 35.71
C GLU A 445 -4.38 74.99 36.66
N LYS A 446 -4.87 75.02 37.90
CA LYS A 446 -4.68 73.96 38.88
C LYS A 446 -5.36 72.67 38.42
N ASP A 447 -6.61 72.74 37.95
CA ASP A 447 -7.33 71.59 37.42
C ASP A 447 -6.62 70.96 36.21
N ILE A 448 -6.14 71.79 35.27
CA ILE A 448 -5.38 71.34 34.10
C ILE A 448 -4.07 70.67 34.53
N THR A 449 -3.37 71.25 35.49
CA THR A 449 -2.12 70.69 36.03
C THR A 449 -2.37 69.34 36.71
N THR A 450 -3.44 69.22 37.51
CA THR A 450 -3.84 67.97 38.15
C THR A 450 -4.16 66.90 37.11
N ILE A 451 -4.97 67.21 36.08
CA ILE A 451 -5.30 66.24 35.02
C ILE A 451 -4.03 65.77 34.27
N LYS A 452 -3.14 66.71 33.89
CA LYS A 452 -1.88 66.38 33.20
C LYS A 452 -0.87 65.63 34.08
N SER A 453 -1.01 65.66 35.40
CA SER A 453 -0.16 64.90 36.33
C SER A 453 -0.58 63.44 36.51
N ILE A 454 -1.73 63.05 35.97
CA ILE A 454 -2.18 61.64 35.99
C ILE A 454 -1.25 60.85 35.08
N GLU A 455 -0.58 59.85 35.63
CA GLU A 455 0.31 58.96 34.90
C GLU A 455 -0.49 57.96 34.05
N LYS A 456 0.03 57.63 32.86
CA LYS A 456 -0.60 56.65 31.95
C LYS A 456 -0.73 55.26 32.57
N HIS A 457 0.26 54.82 33.34
CA HIS A 457 0.36 53.47 33.89
C HIS A 457 0.00 52.38 32.86
N ASP A 458 -1.05 51.59 33.13
CA ASP A 458 -1.52 50.48 32.33
C ASP A 458 -2.57 50.85 31.27
N ALA A 459 -2.98 52.13 31.18
CA ALA A 459 -3.86 52.63 30.13
C ALA A 459 -3.27 52.47 28.74
N SER A 460 -4.13 52.21 27.75
CA SER A 460 -3.77 52.34 26.34
C SER A 460 -3.57 53.82 25.96
N ASP A 461 -2.87 54.09 24.86
CA ASP A 461 -2.65 55.46 24.39
C ASP A 461 -3.97 56.19 24.13
N VAL A 462 -4.96 55.48 23.57
CA VAL A 462 -6.28 56.05 23.29
C VAL A 462 -7.05 56.38 24.56
N ILE A 463 -7.06 55.50 25.57
CA ILE A 463 -7.73 55.76 26.86
C ILE A 463 -7.05 56.92 27.59
N TYR A 464 -5.71 56.94 27.59
CA TYR A 464 -4.96 58.02 28.23
C TYR A 464 -5.20 59.36 27.54
N SER A 465 -5.14 59.39 26.20
CA SER A 465 -5.42 60.60 25.42
C SER A 465 -6.85 61.11 25.61
N ALA A 466 -7.83 60.20 25.74
CA ALA A 466 -9.22 60.56 26.02
C ALA A 466 -9.37 61.29 27.37
N ALA A 467 -8.63 60.86 28.40
CA ALA A 467 -8.63 61.55 29.68
C ALA A 467 -7.99 62.95 29.62
N LEU A 468 -7.04 63.17 28.70
CA LEU A 468 -6.37 64.46 28.51
C LEU A 468 -7.12 65.41 27.57
N GLU A 469 -8.05 64.92 26.74
CA GLU A 469 -8.73 65.69 25.69
C GLU A 469 -9.45 66.94 26.22
N VAL A 470 -9.99 66.87 27.45
CA VAL A 470 -10.63 68.00 28.14
C VAL A 470 -9.71 69.22 28.34
N THR A 471 -8.39 69.04 28.17
CA THR A 471 -7.36 70.08 28.32
C THR A 471 -6.88 70.72 27.01
N LYS A 472 -7.38 70.28 25.85
CA LYS A 472 -6.84 70.60 24.51
C LYS A 472 -6.93 72.08 24.10
N ASP A 473 -8.04 72.76 24.39
CA ASP A 473 -8.27 74.16 23.98
C ASP A 473 -7.85 75.19 25.05
N LYS A 474 -7.14 74.75 26.09
CA LYS A 474 -6.80 75.60 27.25
C LYS A 474 -5.29 75.68 27.40
N SER A 475 -4.70 76.61 26.65
CA SER A 475 -3.29 76.97 26.79
C SER A 475 -3.01 77.37 28.24
N SER A 476 -2.12 76.64 28.91
CA SER A 476 -1.43 77.20 30.08
C SER A 476 -0.54 78.33 29.57
N LEU A 477 -0.73 79.55 30.09
CA LEU A 477 0.28 80.59 30.00
C LEU A 477 1.44 80.21 30.94
N SER A 478 2.20 79.18 30.58
CA SER A 478 3.51 78.93 31.15
C SER A 478 4.38 78.21 30.13
N LYS A 479 5.55 78.79 29.89
CA LYS A 479 6.53 78.35 28.88
C LYS A 479 6.94 76.89 29.15
N PRO A 480 7.03 76.02 28.13
CA PRO A 480 7.40 74.63 28.32
C PRO A 480 8.91 74.50 28.47
N THR A 481 9.35 73.83 29.54
CA THR A 481 10.62 73.10 29.53
C THR A 481 10.46 71.87 28.64
N TRP A 482 10.76 72.08 27.37
CA TRP A 482 11.17 71.14 26.32
C TRP A 482 11.99 69.93 26.83
N LEU A 483 11.76 68.75 26.20
CA LEU A 483 12.34 67.39 26.38
C LEU A 483 11.36 66.42 27.08
N TRP A 484 10.56 65.54 26.45
CA TRP A 484 10.71 64.78 25.20
C TRP A 484 9.36 64.42 24.55
N ILE A 485 9.03 65.02 23.41
CA ILE A 485 8.15 64.42 22.40
C ILE A 485 8.93 64.48 21.09
N LEU A 486 9.48 63.34 20.68
CA LEU A 486 9.83 62.96 19.31
C LEU A 486 10.54 61.61 19.37
N ILE A 487 9.79 60.50 19.22
CA ILE A 487 10.12 59.44 18.26
C ILE A 487 8.79 58.84 17.76
N VAL A 488 8.28 59.41 16.67
CA VAL A 488 7.67 58.63 15.59
C VAL A 488 8.60 58.85 14.41
N LEU A 489 9.40 57.84 14.05
CA LEU A 489 9.74 57.40 12.69
C LEU A 489 10.90 56.38 12.70
N SER A 490 10.59 55.19 12.17
CA SER A 490 11.50 54.23 11.52
C SER A 490 12.78 53.77 12.26
N THR A 491 12.71 52.61 12.93
CA THR A 491 13.68 51.54 12.68
C THR A 491 12.97 50.19 12.74
N THR A 492 12.84 49.60 11.56
CA THR A 492 12.85 48.15 11.34
C THR A 492 13.88 47.45 12.26
N ILE A 493 13.51 46.27 12.76
CA ILE A 493 14.38 45.25 13.38
C ILE A 493 14.78 45.51 14.84
N VAL A 494 13.87 45.25 15.79
CA VAL A 494 14.18 44.51 17.04
C VAL A 494 12.93 43.72 17.45
N GLY A 495 12.54 42.78 16.58
CA GLY A 495 11.48 41.80 16.83
C GLY A 495 12.02 40.38 16.74
N LEU A 496 13.24 40.16 17.24
CA LEU A 496 13.86 38.85 17.35
C LEU A 496 14.75 38.90 18.59
N THR A 497 14.34 38.22 19.66
CA THR A 497 15.14 37.31 20.50
C THR A 497 14.48 37.11 21.86
N ILE A 498 13.57 36.14 22.00
CA ILE A 498 13.61 35.12 23.07
C ILE A 498 12.95 33.85 22.51
N LEU A 499 13.75 33.00 21.86
CA LEU A 499 13.76 31.54 21.99
C LEU A 499 14.64 30.99 20.89
N LEU A 500 15.92 30.75 21.21
CA LEU A 500 16.71 29.62 20.71
C LEU A 500 18.02 29.58 21.51
N TRP A 501 17.90 29.09 22.75
CA TRP A 501 19.02 28.45 23.43
C TRP A 501 19.16 27.05 22.83
N PHE A 502 20.03 26.89 21.84
CA PHE A 502 20.85 25.69 21.56
C PHE A 502 21.57 25.89 20.22
N ILE A 503 22.86 26.24 20.29
CA ILE A 503 24.01 25.75 19.50
C ILE A 503 25.16 26.73 19.80
N ALA A 504 25.78 26.53 20.96
CA ALA A 504 27.09 27.09 21.28
C ALA A 504 27.93 26.00 21.95
N LYS A 505 28.35 25.00 21.16
CA LYS A 505 29.52 24.21 21.51
C LYS A 505 30.29 23.76 20.27
N LYS A 506 30.88 24.72 19.58
CA LYS A 506 32.20 24.53 18.97
C LYS A 506 32.78 25.88 18.54
N ARG A 507 33.71 26.40 19.34
CA ARG A 507 35.09 26.74 18.94
C ARG A 507 35.74 27.72 19.93
N LYS A 508 36.65 27.17 20.73
CA LYS A 508 37.96 27.71 21.09
C LYS A 508 38.89 26.48 21.03
N LYS A 509 40.06 26.47 20.43
CA LYS A 509 41.02 27.54 20.08
C LYS A 509 41.96 26.99 19.00
N GLU A 510 42.63 27.90 18.31
CA GLU A 510 43.85 27.69 17.51
C GLU A 510 44.99 27.16 18.40
N GLU A 511 45.54 26.00 18.03
CA GLU A 511 46.96 25.67 17.73
C GLU A 511 47.04 24.19 17.33
#